data_AF-A0A7C9KQR9-F1
#
_entry.id   AF-A0A7C9KQR9-F1
#
_cell.length_a   1.000
_cell.length_b   1.000
_cell.length_c   1.000
_cell.angle_alpha   90.00
_cell.angle_beta   90.00
_cell.angle_gamma   90.00
#
_symmetry.space_group_name_H-M   'P 1'
#
loop_
_entity.id
_entity.type
_entity.pdbx_description
1 polymer ?
#
loop_
_entity_poly.entity_id
_entity_poly.type
_entity_poly.pdbx_seq_one_letter_code
_entity_poly.pdbx_strand_id
1 'polypeptide(L)'
;MAYSDVWFVYDGDCPICSAAANALEIRKSVGHLHLIDARVETSHPLIQEIKDRQLDLDEGMVLKYAGNYYHGRDALHMMALLGSSRGWFNRANALLFHSRFVASICYPVMRAARNTLLRLKGIKRICNLHIDPGEPIFKAVFGEQWHNLPPVMRTHYEIRPYSNDVVEVEGTLDFVISPLISVVARLTGMSLLANSGTNVPSTVTFRNGSRSEAFYFDRKFVFPDKRIVRFCSRMELIKDNELVEFMRYGIGWSVAYTWDGSKVILQHRGYVWRIFGVVIPIPLSLILGEIHAEERPLSSERFSMRVLSSRGLLGKAFMYAGEFKVTKISCDPS
;
A
#
# COMPACT_ATOMS: atom_id res chain seq x y z
N MET A 1 3.38 -38.04 23.45
CA MET A 1 3.49 -37.13 22.31
C MET A 1 2.95 -35.79 22.76
N ALA A 2 3.78 -34.74 22.80
CA ALA A 2 3.30 -33.41 23.15
C ALA A 2 2.35 -32.94 22.04
N TYR A 3 1.06 -32.79 22.35
CA TYR A 3 0.12 -32.16 21.43
C TYR A 3 0.63 -30.74 21.17
N SER A 4 0.94 -30.40 19.92
CA SER A 4 1.35 -29.04 19.58
C SER A 4 0.16 -28.11 19.68
N ASP A 5 0.30 -27.01 20.43
CA ASP A 5 -0.72 -25.97 20.53
C ASP A 5 -1.03 -25.38 19.16
N VAL A 6 -2.31 -25.13 18.93
CA VAL A 6 -2.82 -24.50 17.71
C VAL A 6 -3.31 -23.11 18.10
N TRP A 7 -2.78 -22.07 17.48
CA TRP A 7 -3.24 -20.70 17.73
C TRP A 7 -3.91 -20.15 16.48
N PHE A 8 -5.12 -19.61 16.65
CA PHE A 8 -5.89 -19.00 15.57
C PHE A 8 -6.13 -17.52 15.90
N VAL A 9 -5.49 -16.65 15.13
CA VAL A 9 -5.60 -15.20 15.27
C VAL A 9 -6.55 -14.66 14.21
N TYR A 10 -7.58 -13.95 14.64
CA TYR A 10 -8.67 -13.51 13.76
C TYR A 10 -9.16 -12.09 14.09
N ASP A 11 -10.00 -11.55 13.20
CA ASP A 11 -10.66 -10.26 13.35
C ASP A 11 -12.05 -10.44 14.00
N GLY A 12 -12.19 -10.15 15.29
CA GLY A 12 -13.44 -10.36 16.02
C GLY A 12 -14.61 -9.48 15.59
N ASP A 13 -14.35 -8.35 14.94
CA ASP A 13 -15.39 -7.50 14.36
C ASP A 13 -15.87 -8.04 13.00
N CYS A 14 -15.08 -8.88 12.32
CA CYS A 14 -15.46 -9.45 11.05
C CYS A 14 -16.45 -10.62 11.22
N PRO A 15 -17.69 -10.52 10.70
CA PRO A 15 -18.70 -11.58 10.90
C PRO A 15 -18.28 -12.95 10.39
N ILE A 16 -17.50 -13.00 9.30
CA ILE A 16 -17.00 -14.25 8.71
C ILE A 16 -15.93 -14.86 9.62
N CYS A 17 -14.98 -14.05 10.10
CA CYS A 17 -13.89 -14.51 10.95
C CYS A 17 -14.40 -14.97 12.32
N SER A 18 -15.31 -14.23 12.94
CA SER A 18 -15.90 -14.58 14.23
C SER A 18 -16.77 -15.83 14.14
N ALA A 19 -17.53 -16.00 13.04
CA ALA A 19 -18.26 -17.25 12.80
C ALA A 19 -17.31 -18.46 12.67
N ALA A 20 -16.16 -18.28 12.00
CA ALA A 20 -15.14 -19.32 11.90
C ALA A 20 -14.51 -19.65 13.26
N ALA A 21 -14.14 -18.63 14.05
CA ALA A 21 -13.58 -18.80 15.40
C ALA A 21 -14.56 -19.54 16.32
N ASN A 22 -15.83 -19.12 16.38
CA ASN A 22 -16.87 -19.78 17.16
C ASN A 22 -17.05 -21.25 16.75
N ALA A 23 -17.04 -21.53 15.44
CA ALA A 23 -17.14 -22.89 14.94
C ALA A 23 -15.95 -23.78 15.34
N LEU A 24 -14.76 -23.19 15.53
CA LEU A 24 -13.57 -23.89 16.03
C LEU A 24 -13.62 -24.09 17.55
N GLU A 25 -14.07 -23.09 18.31
CA GLU A 25 -14.20 -23.15 19.77
C GLU A 25 -15.12 -24.29 20.23
N ILE A 26 -16.30 -24.40 19.60
CA ILE A 26 -17.32 -25.42 19.88
C ILE A 26 -16.74 -26.83 19.72
N ARG A 27 -15.71 -26.99 18.88
CA ARG A 27 -15.25 -28.31 18.45
C ARG A 27 -14.30 -29.00 19.42
N LYS A 28 -13.68 -28.31 20.41
CA LYS A 28 -12.80 -28.84 21.51
C LYS A 28 -11.89 -30.07 21.20
N SER A 29 -11.66 -30.42 19.93
CA SER A 29 -11.11 -31.71 19.47
C SER A 29 -9.90 -31.56 18.56
N VAL A 30 -9.46 -30.32 18.31
CA VAL A 30 -8.24 -30.00 17.56
C VAL A 30 -7.18 -29.52 18.55
N GLY A 31 -6.72 -30.43 19.43
CA GLY A 31 -5.70 -30.12 20.45
C GLY A 31 -6.06 -28.97 21.41
N HIS A 32 -5.05 -28.40 22.06
CA HIS A 32 -5.15 -27.13 22.79
C HIS A 32 -5.23 -25.99 21.77
N LEU A 33 -6.46 -25.73 21.29
CA LEU A 33 -6.75 -24.61 20.41
C LEU A 33 -6.88 -23.33 21.24
N HIS A 34 -6.11 -22.32 20.88
CA HIS A 34 -6.17 -20.97 21.42
C HIS A 34 -6.69 -20.02 20.35
N LEU A 35 -7.75 -19.28 20.68
CA LEU A 35 -8.32 -18.26 19.84
C LEU A 35 -7.84 -16.90 20.35
N ILE A 36 -7.31 -16.06 19.45
CA ILE A 36 -6.89 -14.70 19.78
C ILE A 36 -7.66 -13.74 18.88
N ASP A 37 -8.41 -12.83 19.50
CA ASP A 37 -9.03 -11.72 18.79
C ASP A 37 -8.04 -10.56 18.68
N ALA A 38 -7.60 -10.28 17.45
CA ALA A 38 -6.65 -9.21 17.17
C ALA A 38 -7.15 -7.79 17.51
N ARG A 39 -8.47 -7.61 17.71
CA ARG A 39 -9.08 -6.34 18.14
C ARG A 39 -8.92 -6.08 19.62
N VAL A 40 -8.98 -7.14 20.42
CA VAL A 40 -8.99 -7.06 21.90
C VAL A 40 -7.59 -7.27 22.44
N GLU A 41 -6.86 -8.26 21.91
CA GLU A 41 -5.58 -8.73 22.44
C GLU A 41 -4.39 -8.12 21.70
N THR A 42 -4.41 -6.80 21.50
CA THR A 42 -3.43 -6.08 20.68
C THR A 42 -1.98 -6.18 21.18
N SER A 43 -1.78 -6.40 22.49
CA SER A 43 -0.47 -6.54 23.14
C SER A 43 0.03 -7.98 23.25
N HIS A 44 -0.71 -8.95 22.71
CA HIS A 44 -0.34 -10.36 22.82
C HIS A 44 0.96 -10.65 22.01
N PRO A 45 1.95 -11.41 22.54
CA PRO A 45 3.22 -11.69 21.84
C PRO A 45 3.07 -12.24 20.42
N LEU A 46 2.09 -13.13 20.20
CA LEU A 46 1.72 -13.64 18.87
C LEU A 46 1.36 -12.55 17.85
N ILE A 47 0.72 -11.45 18.27
CA ILE A 47 0.44 -10.33 17.37
C ILE A 47 1.75 -9.69 16.92
N GLN A 48 2.72 -9.52 17.82
CA GLN A 48 4.04 -9.01 17.44
C GLN A 48 4.78 -9.99 16.51
N GLU A 49 4.77 -11.30 16.79
CA GLU A 49 5.35 -12.30 15.90
C GLU A 49 4.71 -12.29 14.50
N ILE A 50 3.39 -12.04 14.40
CA ILE A 50 2.66 -11.89 13.14
C ILE A 50 3.10 -10.63 12.39
N LYS A 51 3.31 -9.52 13.12
CA LYS A 51 3.83 -8.27 12.56
C LYS A 51 5.25 -8.42 12.01
N ASP A 52 6.14 -9.02 12.81
CA ASP A 52 7.53 -9.27 12.42
C ASP A 52 7.64 -10.16 11.18
N ARG A 53 6.64 -11.03 10.98
CA ARG A 53 6.51 -11.91 9.80
C ARG A 53 5.76 -11.29 8.63
N GLN A 54 5.32 -10.03 8.73
CA GLN A 54 4.60 -9.32 7.67
C GLN A 54 3.32 -10.04 7.23
N LEU A 55 2.59 -10.65 8.17
CA LEU A 55 1.31 -11.31 7.91
C LEU A 55 0.14 -10.36 8.21
N ASP A 56 -0.64 -10.03 7.17
CA ASP A 56 -1.65 -8.97 7.22
C ASP A 56 -3.01 -9.46 7.72
N LEU A 57 -3.40 -9.08 8.94
CA LEU A 57 -4.68 -9.48 9.55
C LEU A 57 -5.88 -8.80 8.86
N ASP A 58 -5.69 -7.69 8.14
CA ASP A 58 -6.72 -7.10 7.29
C ASP A 58 -6.98 -7.92 6.03
N GLU A 59 -6.04 -8.76 5.62
CA GLU A 59 -6.14 -9.56 4.40
C GLU A 59 -6.34 -11.06 4.65
N GLY A 60 -6.34 -11.49 5.91
CA GLY A 60 -6.75 -12.83 6.31
C GLY A 60 -6.44 -13.15 7.78
N MET A 61 -6.99 -14.25 8.28
CA MET A 61 -6.64 -14.81 9.58
C MET A 61 -5.26 -15.48 9.56
N VAL A 62 -4.64 -15.66 10.72
CA VAL A 62 -3.37 -16.39 10.87
C VAL A 62 -3.55 -17.61 11.76
N LEU A 63 -3.00 -18.75 11.34
CA LEU A 63 -2.91 -19.98 12.13
C LEU A 63 -1.44 -20.27 12.45
N LYS A 64 -1.09 -20.42 13.73
CA LYS A 64 0.22 -20.94 14.18
C LYS A 64 0.06 -22.39 14.63
N TYR A 65 0.83 -23.28 14.02
CA TYR A 65 0.85 -24.70 14.36
C TYR A 65 2.25 -25.28 14.21
N ALA A 66 2.72 -26.00 15.23
CA ALA A 66 4.06 -26.62 15.24
C ALA A 66 5.18 -25.65 14.82
N GLY A 67 5.13 -24.39 15.32
CA GLY A 67 6.10 -23.34 15.01
C GLY A 67 5.96 -22.68 13.63
N ASN A 68 5.06 -23.16 12.77
CA ASN A 68 4.81 -22.60 11.45
C ASN A 68 3.59 -21.67 11.45
N TYR A 69 3.60 -20.66 10.58
CA TYR A 69 2.53 -19.68 10.43
C TYR A 69 1.90 -19.82 9.06
N TYR A 70 0.59 -19.85 9.04
CA TYR A 70 -0.21 -19.96 7.83
C TYR A 70 -1.17 -18.79 7.80
N HIS A 71 -1.30 -18.14 6.64
CA HIS A 71 -2.09 -16.91 6.50
C HIS A 71 -3.18 -17.07 5.45
N GLY A 72 -4.37 -16.57 5.77
CA GLY A 72 -5.48 -16.49 4.85
C GLY A 72 -5.87 -17.85 4.27
N ARG A 73 -5.62 -18.04 2.97
CA ARG A 73 -5.89 -19.28 2.25
C ARG A 73 -5.17 -20.47 2.88
N ASP A 74 -3.90 -20.29 3.23
CA ASP A 74 -3.07 -21.39 3.73
C ASP A 74 -3.48 -21.74 5.16
N ALA A 75 -3.98 -20.78 5.93
CA ALA A 75 -4.62 -21.02 7.23
C ALA A 75 -5.88 -21.88 7.08
N LEU A 76 -6.77 -21.54 6.14
CA LEU A 76 -7.97 -22.33 5.85
C LEU A 76 -7.64 -23.77 5.42
N HIS A 77 -6.64 -23.94 4.55
CA HIS A 77 -6.16 -25.26 4.12
C HIS A 77 -5.64 -26.07 5.30
N MET A 78 -4.78 -25.48 6.13
CA MET A 78 -4.25 -26.17 7.31
C MET A 78 -5.34 -26.51 8.32
N MET A 79 -6.32 -25.63 8.53
CA MET A 79 -7.47 -25.97 9.37
C MET A 79 -8.29 -27.14 8.82
N ALA A 80 -8.44 -27.24 7.49
CA ALA A 80 -9.11 -28.38 6.87
C ALA A 80 -8.33 -29.70 7.07
N LEU A 81 -6.99 -29.65 7.07
CA LEU A 81 -6.13 -30.81 7.34
C LEU A 81 -6.12 -31.22 8.82
N LEU A 82 -6.15 -30.24 9.73
CA LEU A 82 -6.14 -30.46 11.18
C LEU A 82 -7.54 -30.81 11.73
N GLY A 83 -8.60 -30.47 11.00
CA GLY A 83 -9.99 -30.68 11.42
C GLY A 83 -10.44 -32.14 11.35
N SER A 84 -10.81 -32.72 12.50
CA SER A 84 -11.37 -34.07 12.56
C SER A 84 -12.70 -34.20 11.77
N SER A 85 -12.91 -35.34 11.11
CA SER A 85 -13.90 -35.61 10.06
C SER A 85 -15.39 -35.61 10.47
N ARG A 86 -15.80 -34.93 11.56
CA ARG A 86 -17.20 -34.89 12.02
C ARG A 86 -17.77 -33.47 12.04
N GLY A 87 -18.63 -33.18 11.04
CA GLY A 87 -19.45 -31.96 10.95
C GLY A 87 -19.70 -31.53 9.50
N TRP A 88 -20.90 -31.05 9.18
CA TRP A 88 -21.28 -30.59 7.82
C TRP A 88 -20.40 -29.44 7.32
N PHE A 89 -20.06 -28.50 8.22
CA PHE A 89 -19.14 -27.40 7.94
C PHE A 89 -17.70 -27.91 7.69
N ASN A 90 -17.27 -29.04 8.29
CA ASN A 90 -15.98 -29.64 7.95
C ASN A 90 -16.02 -30.34 6.58
N ARG A 91 -17.13 -30.96 6.18
CA ARG A 91 -17.26 -31.55 4.83
C ARG A 91 -17.21 -30.47 3.75
N ALA A 92 -17.88 -29.33 3.96
CA ALA A 92 -17.82 -28.20 3.04
C ALA A 92 -16.41 -27.57 3.01
N ASN A 93 -15.81 -27.33 4.18
CA ASN A 93 -14.47 -26.73 4.28
C ASN A 93 -13.37 -27.66 3.76
N ALA A 94 -13.43 -28.97 4.07
CA ALA A 94 -12.53 -29.96 3.52
C ALA A 94 -12.74 -30.14 2.01
N LEU A 95 -13.97 -30.18 1.50
CA LEU A 95 -14.20 -30.29 0.05
C LEU A 95 -13.64 -29.06 -0.71
N LEU A 96 -13.81 -27.86 -0.16
CA LEU A 96 -13.38 -26.61 -0.80
C LEU A 96 -11.89 -26.31 -0.61
N PHE A 97 -11.30 -26.67 0.54
CA PHE A 97 -9.96 -26.22 0.91
C PHE A 97 -8.96 -27.36 1.12
N HIS A 98 -9.31 -28.63 0.94
CA HIS A 98 -8.32 -29.73 0.91
C HIS A 98 -7.48 -29.71 -0.38
N SER A 99 -8.02 -29.13 -1.47
CA SER A 99 -7.26 -28.87 -2.69
C SER A 99 -6.71 -27.44 -2.68
N ARG A 100 -5.38 -27.31 -2.78
CA ARG A 100 -4.71 -26.01 -2.92
C ARG A 100 -5.22 -25.19 -4.11
N PHE A 101 -5.65 -25.87 -5.18
CA PHE A 101 -6.20 -25.22 -6.37
C PHE A 101 -7.57 -24.60 -6.11
N VAL A 102 -8.49 -25.33 -5.48
CA VAL A 102 -9.84 -24.80 -5.16
C VAL A 102 -9.74 -23.65 -4.15
N ALA A 103 -8.87 -23.80 -3.14
CA ALA A 103 -8.55 -22.73 -2.19
C ALA A 103 -8.06 -21.45 -2.89
N SER A 104 -7.30 -21.57 -3.99
CA SER A 104 -6.80 -20.42 -4.76
C SER A 104 -7.90 -19.64 -5.50
N ILE A 105 -9.01 -20.31 -5.85
CA ILE A 105 -10.14 -19.69 -6.56
C ILE A 105 -11.16 -19.13 -5.56
N CYS A 106 -11.48 -19.88 -4.51
CA CYS A 106 -12.51 -19.49 -3.55
C CYS A 106 -12.05 -18.38 -2.59
N TYR A 107 -10.77 -18.36 -2.23
CA TYR A 107 -10.26 -17.41 -1.23
C TYR A 107 -10.41 -15.94 -1.64
N PRO A 108 -10.06 -15.51 -2.88
CA PRO A 108 -10.31 -14.13 -3.32
C PRO A 108 -11.79 -13.72 -3.21
N VAL A 109 -12.72 -14.63 -3.49
CA VAL A 109 -14.17 -14.37 -3.38
C VAL A 109 -14.57 -14.16 -1.92
N MET A 110 -14.11 -15.02 -1.01
CA MET A 110 -14.35 -14.86 0.42
C MET A 110 -13.75 -13.58 0.98
N ARG A 111 -12.54 -13.23 0.55
CA ARG A 111 -11.88 -11.97 0.93
C ARG A 111 -12.66 -10.76 0.43
N ALA A 112 -13.16 -10.79 -0.79
CA ALA A 112 -14.04 -9.74 -1.32
C ALA A 112 -15.35 -9.63 -0.51
N ALA A 113 -15.96 -10.75 -0.14
CA ALA A 113 -17.14 -10.77 0.72
C ALA A 113 -16.85 -10.18 2.12
N ARG A 114 -15.74 -10.59 2.76
CA ARG A 114 -15.24 -10.01 4.03
C ARG A 114 -15.11 -8.49 3.90
N ASN A 115 -14.36 -8.03 2.91
CA ASN A 115 -14.08 -6.61 2.73
C ASN A 115 -15.36 -5.79 2.46
N THR A 116 -16.34 -6.39 1.78
CA THR A 116 -17.65 -5.77 1.54
C THR A 116 -18.45 -5.66 2.84
N LEU A 117 -18.51 -6.73 3.63
CA LEU A 117 -19.22 -6.73 4.92
C LEU A 117 -18.63 -5.74 5.92
N LEU A 118 -17.30 -5.68 6.02
CA LEU A 118 -16.61 -4.71 6.89
C LEU A 118 -16.95 -3.28 6.49
N ARG A 119 -16.94 -2.97 5.19
CA ARG A 119 -17.33 -1.64 4.67
C ARG A 119 -18.79 -1.30 4.95
N LEU A 120 -19.71 -2.25 4.73
CA LEU A 120 -21.14 -2.05 4.99
C LEU A 120 -21.44 -1.81 6.47
N LYS A 121 -20.68 -2.44 7.37
CA LYS A 121 -20.80 -2.26 8.82
C LYS A 121 -19.99 -1.08 9.36
N GLY A 122 -19.23 -0.39 8.52
CA GLY A 122 -18.36 0.72 8.94
C GLY A 122 -17.22 0.28 9.88
N ILE A 123 -16.85 -1.01 9.87
CA ILE A 123 -15.77 -1.54 10.70
C ILE A 123 -14.44 -1.09 10.10
N LYS A 124 -13.57 -0.51 10.94
CA LYS A 124 -12.24 -0.06 10.55
C LYS A 124 -11.30 -1.25 10.32
N ARG A 125 -10.21 -1.03 9.61
CA ARG A 125 -9.12 -2.03 9.50
C ARG A 125 -8.43 -2.27 10.86
N ILE A 126 -7.77 -3.42 11.02
CA ILE A 126 -6.99 -3.77 12.23
C ILE A 126 -5.66 -3.03 12.22
N CYS A 127 -5.07 -2.91 11.04
CA CYS A 127 -3.87 -2.15 10.80
C CYS A 127 -2.63 -2.74 11.49
N ASN A 128 -2.56 -4.07 11.58
CA ASN A 128 -1.49 -4.73 12.32
C ASN A 128 -0.11 -4.51 11.66
N LEU A 129 -0.04 -4.49 10.33
CA LEU A 129 1.20 -4.22 9.60
C LEU A 129 1.41 -2.73 9.29
N HIS A 130 0.53 -1.87 9.78
CA HIS A 130 0.47 -0.49 9.35
C HIS A 130 1.11 0.47 10.36
N ILE A 131 1.51 1.62 9.83
CA ILE A 131 2.34 2.65 10.45
C ILE A 131 1.62 3.21 11.69
N ASP A 132 2.38 3.53 12.74
CA ASP A 132 1.85 4.19 13.93
C ASP A 132 1.04 5.45 13.54
N PRO A 133 -0.25 5.56 13.94
CA PRO A 133 -1.09 6.71 13.63
C PRO A 133 -0.49 8.07 14.01
N GLY A 134 0.42 8.10 14.99
CA GLY A 134 1.08 9.33 15.44
C GLY A 134 2.29 9.73 14.59
N GLU A 135 2.82 8.83 13.75
CA GLU A 135 4.09 9.07 13.04
C GLU A 135 3.90 9.29 11.53
N PRO A 136 4.75 10.11 10.89
CA PRO A 136 4.71 10.29 9.45
C PRO A 136 4.88 8.97 8.69
N ILE A 137 4.11 8.80 7.61
CA ILE A 137 4.16 7.60 6.75
C ILE A 137 5.59 7.33 6.30
N PHE A 138 6.29 8.39 5.90
CA PHE A 138 7.64 8.30 5.39
C PHE A 138 8.71 8.03 6.45
N LYS A 139 8.40 8.17 7.74
CA LYS A 139 9.33 7.76 8.80
C LYS A 139 9.58 6.26 8.76
N ALA A 140 8.53 5.46 8.53
CA ALA A 140 8.67 4.02 8.31
C ALA A 140 9.44 3.71 7.01
N VAL A 141 9.24 4.51 5.97
CA VAL A 141 9.86 4.33 4.65
C VAL A 141 11.37 4.59 4.67
N PHE A 142 11.79 5.69 5.31
CA PHE A 142 13.20 6.06 5.42
C PHE A 142 13.91 5.34 6.58
N GLY A 143 13.16 4.82 7.56
CA GLY A 143 13.70 4.16 8.74
C GLY A 143 14.72 5.04 9.46
N GLU A 144 15.91 4.51 9.74
CA GLU A 144 17.00 5.25 10.39
C GLU A 144 17.44 6.51 9.61
N GLN A 145 17.26 6.52 8.28
CA GLN A 145 17.65 7.65 7.43
C GLN A 145 16.76 8.88 7.67
N TRP A 146 15.57 8.71 8.26
CA TRP A 146 14.62 9.79 8.53
C TRP A 146 15.25 10.94 9.33
N HIS A 147 16.08 10.61 10.32
CA HIS A 147 16.73 11.61 11.17
C HIS A 147 17.82 12.41 10.45
N ASN A 148 18.35 11.87 9.35
CA ASN A 148 19.40 12.49 8.54
C ASN A 148 18.83 13.39 7.44
N LEU A 149 17.52 13.38 7.22
CA LEU A 149 16.88 14.21 6.21
C LEU A 149 16.92 15.69 6.61
N PRO A 150 17.31 16.59 5.68
CA PRO A 150 17.25 18.02 5.91
C PRO A 150 15.82 18.49 6.22
N PRO A 151 15.64 19.63 6.93
CA PRO A 151 14.34 20.10 7.40
C PRO A 151 13.28 20.15 6.29
N VAL A 152 13.61 20.69 5.11
CA VAL A 152 12.67 20.76 3.98
C VAL A 152 12.14 19.40 3.54
N MET A 153 13.00 18.37 3.56
CA MET A 153 12.60 17.01 3.15
C MET A 153 11.74 16.37 4.22
N ARG A 154 12.08 16.54 5.50
CA ARG A 154 11.23 16.04 6.61
C ARG A 154 9.84 16.65 6.55
N THR A 155 9.75 17.97 6.37
CA THR A 155 8.49 18.69 6.24
C THR A 155 7.70 18.27 5.00
N HIS A 156 8.37 18.10 3.86
CA HIS A 156 7.73 17.61 2.64
C HIS A 156 7.08 16.22 2.83
N TYR A 157 7.68 15.38 3.68
CA TYR A 157 7.28 14.01 3.95
C TYR A 157 6.55 13.81 5.30
N GLU A 158 6.08 14.89 5.94
CA GLU A 158 5.53 14.88 7.31
C GLU A 158 4.10 14.32 7.43
N ILE A 159 3.50 13.92 6.31
CA ILE A 159 2.12 13.43 6.28
C ILE A 159 1.92 12.15 7.11
N ARG A 160 0.99 12.19 8.07
CA ARG A 160 0.64 11.02 8.91
C ARG A 160 -0.49 10.19 8.31
N PRO A 161 -0.56 8.87 8.59
CA PRO A 161 -1.73 8.07 8.27
C PRO A 161 -2.93 8.50 9.14
N TYR A 162 -4.17 8.26 8.68
CA TYR A 162 -5.38 8.51 9.48
C TYR A 162 -5.62 9.95 9.97
N SER A 163 -4.92 10.92 9.41
CA SER A 163 -5.06 12.33 9.76
C SER A 163 -5.80 13.11 8.67
N ASN A 164 -6.14 14.36 8.96
CA ASN A 164 -6.55 15.34 7.94
C ASN A 164 -5.34 16.19 7.49
N ASP A 165 -4.12 15.63 7.60
CA ASP A 165 -2.92 16.39 7.31
C ASP A 165 -2.88 16.80 5.84
N VAL A 166 -2.47 18.05 5.62
CA VAL A 166 -2.26 18.62 4.29
C VAL A 166 -0.88 19.24 4.24
N VAL A 167 -0.05 18.78 3.31
CA VAL A 167 1.23 19.38 2.96
C VAL A 167 1.14 19.86 1.52
N GLU A 168 1.40 21.14 1.28
CA GLU A 168 1.36 21.74 -0.05
C GLU A 168 2.72 22.30 -0.42
N VAL A 169 3.11 22.04 -1.67
CA VAL A 169 4.30 22.59 -2.28
C VAL A 169 3.94 23.25 -3.60
N GLU A 170 4.52 24.42 -3.86
CA GLU A 170 4.30 25.18 -5.08
C GLU A 170 5.62 25.45 -5.78
N GLY A 171 5.58 25.42 -7.11
CA GLY A 171 6.79 25.51 -7.90
C GLY A 171 6.51 25.64 -9.38
N THR A 172 7.57 25.51 -10.17
CA THR A 172 7.47 25.46 -11.63
C THR A 172 8.19 24.22 -12.15
N LEU A 173 7.64 23.64 -13.21
CA LEU A 173 8.18 22.44 -13.85
C LEU A 173 8.35 22.66 -15.34
N ASP A 174 9.44 22.10 -15.88
CA ASP A 174 9.65 21.91 -17.30
C ASP A 174 9.28 20.48 -17.67
N PHE A 175 8.29 20.31 -18.55
CA PHE A 175 7.84 19.02 -19.07
C PHE A 175 8.35 18.80 -20.49
N VAL A 176 9.06 17.68 -20.67
CA VAL A 176 9.50 17.19 -21.99
C VAL A 176 8.95 15.79 -22.18
N ILE A 177 7.99 15.65 -23.10
CA ILE A 177 7.28 14.39 -23.36
C ILE A 177 7.50 13.97 -24.80
N SER A 178 7.81 12.69 -25.02
CA SER A 178 7.92 12.15 -26.37
C SER A 178 6.54 12.08 -27.06
N PRO A 179 6.47 12.25 -28.40
CA PRO A 179 5.19 12.24 -29.12
C PRO A 179 4.37 10.96 -28.93
N LEU A 180 5.04 9.80 -28.90
CA LEU A 180 4.38 8.52 -28.69
C LEU A 180 3.70 8.47 -27.31
N ILE A 181 4.39 8.90 -26.26
CA ILE A 181 3.84 8.94 -24.90
C ILE A 181 2.70 9.93 -24.82
N SER A 182 2.82 11.10 -25.45
CA SER A 182 1.74 12.10 -25.50
C SER A 182 0.45 11.53 -26.10
N VAL A 183 0.54 10.76 -27.19
CA VAL A 183 -0.62 10.10 -27.81
C VAL A 183 -1.22 9.04 -26.89
N VAL A 184 -0.39 8.12 -26.37
CA VAL A 184 -0.84 7.07 -25.45
C VAL A 184 -1.51 7.67 -24.21
N ALA A 185 -0.90 8.69 -23.61
CA ALA A 185 -1.40 9.36 -22.42
C ALA A 185 -2.78 10.02 -22.61
N ARG A 186 -3.04 10.59 -23.80
CA ARG A 186 -4.36 11.15 -24.14
C ARG A 186 -5.43 10.09 -24.25
N LEU A 187 -5.08 8.91 -24.80
CA LEU A 187 -6.00 7.79 -24.95
C LEU A 187 -6.29 7.09 -23.61
N THR A 188 -5.29 6.96 -22.75
CA THR A 188 -5.41 6.26 -21.46
C THR A 188 -5.86 7.16 -20.30
N GLY A 189 -6.01 8.47 -20.54
CA GLY A 189 -6.39 9.44 -19.51
C GLY A 189 -5.29 9.73 -18.49
N MET A 190 -4.02 9.42 -18.81
CA MET A 190 -2.83 9.81 -18.05
C MET A 190 -2.45 11.25 -18.37
N SER A 191 -3.35 12.19 -18.08
CA SER A 191 -3.27 13.60 -18.50
C SER A 191 -1.95 14.32 -18.14
N LEU A 192 -1.29 13.91 -17.06
CA LEU A 192 0.05 14.40 -16.68
C LEU A 192 1.07 14.24 -17.81
N LEU A 193 0.99 13.14 -18.56
CA LEU A 193 1.95 12.78 -19.59
C LEU A 193 1.50 13.21 -21.00
N ALA A 194 0.51 14.11 -21.12
CA ALA A 194 -0.09 14.45 -22.41
C ALA A 194 0.50 15.70 -23.08
N ASN A 195 1.13 16.61 -22.32
CA ASN A 195 1.57 17.91 -22.83
C ASN A 195 2.97 18.26 -22.32
N SER A 196 3.82 18.72 -23.23
CA SER A 196 5.08 19.38 -22.91
C SER A 196 4.84 20.87 -22.60
N GLY A 197 5.73 21.49 -21.84
CA GLY A 197 5.65 22.90 -21.50
C GLY A 197 6.84 23.32 -20.64
N THR A 198 7.24 24.58 -20.73
CA THR A 198 8.33 25.14 -19.92
C THR A 198 7.77 26.10 -18.88
N ASN A 199 8.39 26.13 -17.71
CA ASN A 199 8.04 26.97 -16.58
C ASN A 199 6.56 26.88 -16.21
N VAL A 200 6.02 25.65 -16.17
CA VAL A 200 4.61 25.36 -15.89
C VAL A 200 4.36 25.48 -14.39
N PRO A 201 3.55 26.47 -13.92
CA PRO A 201 3.20 26.58 -12.51
C PRO A 201 2.49 25.30 -12.04
N SER A 202 3.00 24.77 -10.93
CA SER A 202 2.66 23.46 -10.41
C SER A 202 2.37 23.57 -8.92
N THR A 203 1.16 23.21 -8.51
CA THR A 203 0.78 23.05 -7.10
C THR A 203 0.62 21.57 -6.83
N VAL A 204 1.26 21.10 -5.77
CA VAL A 204 1.28 19.70 -5.41
C VAL A 204 0.87 19.59 -3.94
N THR A 205 -0.28 18.95 -3.71
CA THR A 205 -0.89 18.82 -2.40
C THR A 205 -0.90 17.34 -2.00
N PHE A 206 -0.17 17.02 -0.94
CA PHE A 206 -0.27 15.77 -0.22
C PHE A 206 -1.42 15.90 0.77
N ARG A 207 -2.39 14.99 0.71
CA ARG A 207 -3.51 14.99 1.63
C ARG A 207 -3.78 13.59 2.13
N ASN A 208 -4.15 13.48 3.39
CA ASN A 208 -4.71 12.24 3.92
C ASN A 208 -6.19 12.41 4.25
N GLY A 209 -6.90 11.31 4.40
CA GLY A 209 -8.22 11.28 4.99
C GLY A 209 -8.18 10.46 6.28
N SER A 210 -8.97 10.88 7.26
CA SER A 210 -9.15 10.26 8.58
C SER A 210 -9.50 8.76 8.61
N ARG A 211 -9.63 8.10 7.47
CA ARG A 211 -10.01 6.69 7.31
C ARG A 211 -9.07 5.89 6.40
N SER A 212 -7.91 6.42 6.01
CA SER A 212 -6.95 5.69 5.17
C SER A 212 -5.51 5.79 5.67
N GLU A 213 -4.77 4.70 5.56
CA GLU A 213 -3.30 4.72 5.60
C GLU A 213 -2.70 5.37 4.35
N ALA A 214 -3.42 5.28 3.24
CA ALA A 214 -2.94 5.80 1.98
C ALA A 214 -3.11 7.31 1.95
N PHE A 215 -2.04 8.03 1.63
CA PHE A 215 -2.16 9.43 1.30
C PHE A 215 -2.44 9.61 -0.20
N TYR A 216 -3.10 10.70 -0.53
CA TYR A 216 -3.43 11.07 -1.89
C TYR A 216 -2.50 12.18 -2.35
N PHE A 217 -2.04 12.05 -3.59
CA PHE A 217 -1.14 12.99 -4.21
C PHE A 217 -1.88 13.75 -5.30
N ASP A 218 -2.29 14.98 -4.99
CA ASP A 218 -3.10 15.83 -5.86
C ASP A 218 -2.21 16.91 -6.50
N ARG A 219 -2.02 16.79 -7.81
CA ARG A 219 -1.13 17.67 -8.57
C ARG A 219 -1.96 18.49 -9.55
N LYS A 220 -1.75 19.81 -9.55
CA LYS A 220 -2.38 20.77 -10.44
C LYS A 220 -1.31 21.50 -11.23
N PHE A 221 -1.41 21.42 -12.56
CA PHE A 221 -0.51 22.07 -13.50
C PHE A 221 -1.27 23.08 -14.34
N VAL A 222 -0.75 24.30 -14.44
CA VAL A 222 -1.35 25.37 -15.24
C VAL A 222 -0.46 25.61 -16.44
N PHE A 223 -0.82 25.08 -17.61
CA PHE A 223 -0.03 25.24 -18.82
C PHE A 223 -0.12 26.67 -19.38
N PRO A 224 0.87 27.13 -20.18
CA PRO A 224 0.90 28.50 -20.72
C PRO A 224 -0.34 28.90 -21.53
N ASP A 225 -1.04 27.92 -22.11
CA ASP A 225 -2.30 28.11 -22.84
C ASP A 225 -3.54 28.14 -21.92
N LYS A 226 -3.35 28.33 -20.61
CA LYS A 226 -4.37 28.33 -19.55
C LYS A 226 -5.08 27.00 -19.34
N ARG A 227 -4.64 25.91 -19.97
CA ARG A 227 -5.19 24.57 -19.66
C ARG A 227 -4.74 24.14 -18.26
N ILE A 228 -5.71 23.72 -17.45
CA ILE A 228 -5.45 23.16 -16.12
C ILE A 228 -5.50 21.65 -16.21
N VAL A 229 -4.37 21.01 -15.93
CA VAL A 229 -4.28 19.55 -15.82
C VAL A 229 -4.23 19.19 -14.35
N ARG A 230 -5.17 18.35 -13.90
CA ARG A 230 -5.17 17.77 -12.56
C ARG A 230 -4.85 16.29 -12.63
N PHE A 231 -3.96 15.84 -11.76
CA PHE A 231 -3.56 14.46 -11.64
C PHE A 231 -3.58 14.05 -10.16
N CYS A 232 -4.49 13.13 -9.83
CA CYS A 232 -4.65 12.62 -8.48
C CYS A 232 -4.28 11.14 -8.48
N SER A 233 -3.37 10.75 -7.59
CA SER A 233 -2.97 9.36 -7.36
C SER A 233 -3.06 9.01 -5.88
N ARG A 234 -3.00 7.72 -5.58
CA ARG A 234 -3.06 7.18 -4.23
C ARG A 234 -1.77 6.42 -3.94
N MET A 235 -1.07 6.82 -2.88
CA MET A 235 0.19 6.22 -2.47
C MET A 235 -0.08 5.21 -1.35
N GLU A 236 0.39 3.97 -1.54
CA GLU A 236 0.22 2.89 -0.57
C GLU A 236 1.59 2.30 -0.23
N LEU A 237 1.92 2.22 1.05
CA LEU A 237 3.09 1.49 1.52
C LEU A 237 2.83 -0.01 1.33
N ILE A 238 3.74 -0.72 0.66
CA ILE A 238 3.62 -2.16 0.46
C ILE A 238 4.52 -2.90 1.44
N LYS A 239 5.80 -2.55 1.47
CA LYS A 239 6.80 -3.24 2.30
C LYS A 239 8.04 -2.37 2.47
N ASP A 240 8.64 -2.37 3.66
CA ASP A 240 9.92 -1.72 3.95
C ASP A 240 9.95 -0.26 3.44
N ASN A 241 10.79 0.04 2.45
CA ASN A 241 10.91 1.35 1.80
C ASN A 241 10.20 1.46 0.44
N GLU A 242 9.35 0.49 0.10
CA GLU A 242 8.64 0.39 -1.17
C GLU A 242 7.19 0.86 -1.08
N LEU A 243 6.88 1.90 -1.86
CA LEU A 243 5.53 2.41 -2.05
C LEU A 243 5.04 2.06 -3.46
N VAL A 244 3.72 2.02 -3.61
CA VAL A 244 3.07 1.95 -4.91
C VAL A 244 2.17 3.17 -5.09
N GLU A 245 2.46 3.94 -6.14
CA GLU A 245 1.61 5.03 -6.62
C GLU A 245 0.52 4.47 -7.54
N PHE A 246 -0.68 4.24 -7.00
CA PHE A 246 -1.85 3.84 -7.78
C PHE A 246 -2.47 5.04 -8.51
N MET A 247 -2.48 4.93 -9.83
CA MET A 247 -3.10 5.83 -10.77
C MET A 247 -4.51 5.33 -11.15
N ARG A 248 -5.15 6.00 -12.12
CA ARG A 248 -6.46 5.59 -12.66
C ARG A 248 -6.41 4.14 -13.16
N TYR A 249 -7.57 3.48 -13.10
CA TYR A 249 -7.75 2.08 -13.50
C TYR A 249 -6.95 1.05 -12.70
N GLY A 250 -6.32 1.46 -11.58
CA GLY A 250 -5.58 0.56 -10.69
C GLY A 250 -4.15 0.26 -11.15
N ILE A 251 -3.64 0.96 -12.17
CA ILE A 251 -2.23 0.86 -12.58
C ILE A 251 -1.39 1.53 -11.50
N GLY A 252 -0.43 0.80 -10.96
CA GLY A 252 0.49 1.27 -9.92
C GLY A 252 1.92 1.36 -10.42
N TRP A 253 2.64 2.40 -10.01
CA TRP A 253 4.10 2.46 -10.12
C TRP A 253 4.72 2.08 -8.78
N SER A 254 5.51 1.00 -8.74
CA SER A 254 6.26 0.58 -7.56
C SER A 254 7.60 1.29 -7.52
N VAL A 255 7.89 1.91 -6.38
CA VAL A 255 9.02 2.80 -6.16
C VAL A 255 9.61 2.58 -4.77
N ALA A 256 10.95 2.47 -4.71
CA ALA A 256 11.69 2.41 -3.46
C ALA A 256 12.32 3.77 -3.15
N TYR A 257 12.17 4.26 -1.92
CA TYR A 257 12.74 5.53 -1.47
C TYR A 257 14.03 5.29 -0.71
N THR A 258 15.04 6.10 -0.99
CA THR A 258 16.34 6.03 -0.32
C THR A 258 16.94 7.43 -0.20
N TRP A 259 17.72 7.66 0.85
CA TRP A 259 18.53 8.87 1.03
C TRP A 259 20.01 8.52 0.86
N ASP A 260 20.70 9.20 -0.05
CA ASP A 260 22.13 8.95 -0.33
C ASP A 260 23.10 9.86 0.47
N GLY A 261 22.57 10.69 1.37
CA GLY A 261 23.33 11.72 2.09
C GLY A 261 23.21 13.13 1.48
N SER A 262 22.81 13.22 0.21
CA SER A 262 22.68 14.49 -0.52
C SER A 262 21.29 14.71 -1.11
N LYS A 263 20.61 13.63 -1.53
CA LYS A 263 19.34 13.67 -2.23
C LYS A 263 18.48 12.45 -1.91
N VAL A 264 17.17 12.63 -2.03
CA VAL A 264 16.22 11.52 -2.00
C VAL A 264 16.19 10.90 -3.40
N ILE A 265 16.34 9.59 -3.48
CA ILE A 265 16.31 8.81 -4.72
C ILE A 265 15.09 7.90 -4.69
N LEU A 266 14.25 8.04 -5.71
CA LEU A 266 13.09 7.22 -5.99
C LEU A 266 13.48 6.23 -7.09
N GLN A 267 13.71 4.98 -6.69
CA GLN A 267 14.17 3.91 -7.57
C GLN A 267 12.98 3.12 -8.14
N HIS A 268 12.95 2.95 -9.46
CA HIS A 268 11.95 2.10 -10.12
C HIS A 268 12.07 0.65 -9.65
N ARG A 269 10.94 0.06 -9.22
CA ARG A 269 10.83 -1.38 -8.92
C ARG A 269 9.96 -2.14 -9.91
N GLY A 270 9.08 -1.43 -10.61
CA GLY A 270 8.23 -2.01 -11.64
C GLY A 270 6.89 -1.32 -11.74
N TYR A 271 6.02 -1.86 -12.60
CA TYR A 271 4.62 -1.49 -12.65
C TYR A 271 3.76 -2.67 -12.21
N VAL A 272 2.66 -2.34 -11.55
CA VAL A 272 1.67 -3.30 -11.10
C VAL A 272 0.30 -2.89 -11.59
N TRP A 273 -0.64 -3.83 -11.63
CA TRP A 273 -2.04 -3.56 -11.90
C TRP A 273 -2.90 -4.22 -10.85
N ARG A 274 -3.71 -3.41 -10.16
CA ARG A 274 -4.71 -3.87 -9.22
C ARG A 274 -6.04 -4.15 -9.92
N ILE A 275 -6.37 -5.42 -10.09
CA ILE A 275 -7.64 -5.87 -10.66
C ILE A 275 -8.34 -6.78 -9.65
N PHE A 276 -9.61 -6.51 -9.35
CA PHE A 276 -10.40 -7.25 -8.36
C PHE A 276 -9.72 -7.45 -6.99
N GLY A 277 -8.87 -6.51 -6.58
CA GLY A 277 -8.13 -6.57 -5.31
C GLY A 277 -6.82 -7.37 -5.36
N VAL A 278 -6.47 -7.97 -6.50
CA VAL A 278 -5.18 -8.64 -6.73
C VAL A 278 -4.23 -7.67 -7.41
N VAL A 279 -3.00 -7.55 -6.89
CA VAL A 279 -1.93 -6.72 -7.47
C VAL A 279 -1.02 -7.63 -8.30
N ILE A 280 -0.97 -7.41 -9.61
CA ILE A 280 -0.22 -8.25 -10.56
C ILE A 280 0.88 -7.41 -11.21
N PRO A 281 2.14 -7.86 -11.26
CA PRO A 281 3.19 -7.16 -11.99
C PRO A 281 2.89 -7.15 -13.50
N ILE A 282 3.13 -6.01 -14.16
CA ILE A 282 2.89 -5.86 -15.60
C ILE A 282 4.14 -5.29 -16.30
N PRO A 283 4.43 -5.69 -17.55
CA PRO A 283 5.63 -5.26 -18.28
C PRO A 283 5.48 -3.85 -18.89
N LEU A 284 4.87 -2.92 -18.15
CA LEU A 284 4.58 -1.57 -18.64
C LEU A 284 5.85 -0.71 -18.79
N SER A 285 6.98 -1.14 -18.20
CA SER A 285 8.30 -0.50 -18.36
C SER A 285 8.76 -0.48 -19.82
N LEU A 286 8.29 -1.41 -20.66
CA LEU A 286 8.58 -1.39 -22.10
C LEU A 286 7.95 -0.18 -22.81
N ILE A 287 6.80 0.28 -22.32
CA ILE A 287 6.02 1.37 -22.92
C ILE A 287 6.34 2.69 -22.23
N LEU A 288 6.26 2.73 -20.90
CA LEU A 288 6.41 3.95 -20.12
C LEU A 288 7.86 4.25 -19.73
N GLY A 289 8.74 3.26 -19.78
CA GLY A 289 10.12 3.35 -19.32
C GLY A 289 10.28 3.08 -17.82
N GLU A 290 11.52 2.94 -17.40
CA GLU A 290 11.89 2.93 -15.99
C GLU A 290 11.97 4.37 -15.49
N ILE A 291 11.19 4.66 -14.45
CA ILE A 291 11.09 6.00 -13.86
C ILE A 291 12.14 6.15 -12.77
N HIS A 292 13.07 7.07 -12.97
CA HIS A 292 14.01 7.51 -11.95
C HIS A 292 13.66 8.93 -11.55
N ALA A 293 13.42 9.12 -10.26
CA ALA A 293 13.19 10.44 -9.69
C ALA A 293 14.23 10.74 -8.60
N GLU A 294 14.65 12.00 -8.54
CA GLU A 294 15.56 12.50 -7.52
C GLU A 294 15.07 13.85 -7.02
N GLU A 295 15.18 14.06 -5.70
CA GLU A 295 14.81 15.29 -5.04
C GLU A 295 16.00 15.79 -4.21
N ARG A 296 16.45 17.02 -4.49
CA ARG A 296 17.59 17.64 -3.79
C ARG A 296 17.13 18.82 -2.96
N PRO A 297 17.47 18.87 -1.66
CA PRO A 297 17.20 20.04 -0.84
C PRO A 297 18.09 21.20 -1.31
N LEU A 298 17.50 22.38 -1.47
CA LEU A 298 18.20 23.61 -1.85
C LEU A 298 18.33 24.57 -0.66
N SER A 299 17.31 24.61 0.20
CA SER A 299 17.29 25.41 1.43
C SER A 299 16.40 24.75 2.49
N SER A 300 16.11 25.45 3.59
CA SER A 300 15.16 25.01 4.62
C SER A 300 13.71 24.90 4.13
N GLU A 301 13.36 25.55 3.02
CA GLU A 301 11.98 25.61 2.50
C GLU A 301 11.87 25.18 1.03
N ARG A 302 12.98 25.05 0.32
CA ARG A 302 13.01 24.75 -1.13
C ARG A 302 13.77 23.48 -1.44
N PHE A 303 13.27 22.77 -2.44
CA PHE A 303 13.94 21.60 -3.02
C PHE A 303 13.76 21.61 -4.54
N SER A 304 14.68 20.96 -5.23
CA SER A 304 14.55 20.66 -6.66
C SER A 304 14.12 19.21 -6.84
N MET A 305 13.33 18.97 -7.88
CA MET A 305 12.90 17.64 -8.29
C MET A 305 13.28 17.43 -9.74
N ARG A 306 13.77 16.23 -10.04
CA ARG A 306 14.00 15.78 -11.41
C ARG A 306 13.47 14.37 -11.56
N VAL A 307 12.66 14.17 -12.59
CA VAL A 307 12.11 12.88 -12.97
C VAL A 307 12.47 12.60 -14.42
N LEU A 308 13.00 11.40 -14.65
CA LEU A 308 13.37 10.91 -15.96
C LEU A 308 12.78 9.52 -16.13
N SER A 309 12.04 9.32 -17.22
CA SER A 309 11.65 7.99 -17.66
C SER A 309 12.38 7.57 -18.93
N SER A 310 13.03 6.42 -18.89
CA SER A 310 13.84 5.88 -19.99
C SER A 310 13.39 4.48 -20.40
N ARG A 311 13.34 4.21 -21.71
CA ARG A 311 12.96 2.90 -22.27
C ARG A 311 14.17 2.12 -22.80
N GLY A 312 15.31 2.27 -22.13
CA GLY A 312 16.59 1.74 -22.60
C GLY A 312 16.93 2.26 -24.01
N LEU A 313 16.99 1.35 -24.98
CA LEU A 313 17.33 1.64 -26.39
C LEU A 313 16.31 2.54 -27.12
N LEU A 314 15.05 2.57 -26.66
CA LEU A 314 13.97 3.36 -27.28
C LEU A 314 13.98 4.84 -26.84
N GLY A 315 15.02 5.26 -26.13
CA GLY A 315 15.22 6.63 -25.67
C GLY A 315 14.30 7.05 -24.51
N LYS A 316 14.24 8.36 -24.29
CA LYS A 316 13.51 8.98 -23.16
C LYS A 316 12.00 8.98 -23.46
N ALA A 317 11.20 8.47 -22.53
CA ALA A 317 9.74 8.48 -22.62
C ALA A 317 9.20 9.87 -22.26
N PHE A 318 9.58 10.35 -21.08
CA PHE A 318 9.27 11.69 -20.58
C PHE A 318 10.32 12.12 -19.56
N MET A 319 10.43 13.42 -19.35
CA MET A 319 11.27 14.04 -18.34
C MET A 319 10.52 15.26 -17.81
N TYR A 320 10.58 15.47 -16.50
CA TYR A 320 10.26 16.77 -15.95
C TYR A 320 11.20 17.15 -14.82
N ALA A 321 11.48 18.44 -14.71
CA ALA A 321 12.38 18.95 -13.68
C ALA A 321 11.94 20.34 -13.25
N GLY A 322 12.26 20.72 -12.03
CA GLY A 322 11.98 22.06 -11.53
C GLY A 322 12.21 22.18 -10.04
N GLU A 323 11.72 23.29 -9.49
CA GLU A 323 11.91 23.64 -8.09
C GLU A 323 10.59 23.89 -7.41
N PHE A 324 10.52 23.48 -6.15
CA PHE A 324 9.36 23.62 -5.30
C PHE A 324 9.74 24.32 -3.99
N LYS A 325 8.77 25.05 -3.45
CA LYS A 325 8.77 25.62 -2.12
C LYS A 325 7.62 24.99 -1.32
N VAL A 326 7.87 24.61 -0.08
CA VAL A 326 6.80 24.22 0.85
C VAL A 326 6.02 25.47 1.26
N THR A 327 4.71 25.52 0.99
CA THR A 327 3.88 26.73 1.17
C THR A 327 2.84 26.59 2.27
N LYS A 328 2.33 25.37 2.51
CA LYS A 328 1.31 25.14 3.53
C LYS A 328 1.53 23.79 4.20
N ILE A 329 1.43 23.80 5.52
CA ILE A 329 1.42 22.60 6.36
C ILE A 329 0.25 22.79 7.31
N SER A 330 -0.69 21.86 7.27
CA SER A 330 -1.79 21.77 8.21
C SER A 330 -1.76 20.36 8.76
N CYS A 331 -1.02 20.16 9.84
CA CYS A 331 -1.06 18.91 10.60
C CYS A 331 -1.80 19.20 11.89
N ASP A 332 -2.99 18.63 12.07
CA ASP A 332 -3.76 18.83 13.30
C ASP A 332 -2.94 18.27 14.48
N PRO A 333 -2.80 18.99 15.61
CA PRO A 333 -2.10 18.43 16.76
C PRO A 333 -2.81 17.13 17.20
N SER A 334 -2.02 16.06 17.32
CA SER A 334 -2.46 14.72 17.75
C SER A 334 -2.99 14.71 19.17
#